data_AF-A0A0N0N8U4-F1
#
_entry.id   AF-A0A0N0N8U4-F1
#
_cell.length_a   1.000
_cell.length_b   1.000
_cell.length_c   1.000
_cell.angle_alpha   90.00
_cell.angle_beta   90.00
_cell.angle_gamma   90.00
#
_symmetry.space_group_name_H-M   'P 1'
#
loop_
_entity.id
_entity.type
_entity.pdbx_description
1 polymer ?
#
loop_
_entity_poly.entity_id
_entity_poly.type
_entity_poly.pdbx_seq_one_letter_code
_entity_poly.pdbx_strand_id
1 'polypeptide(L)' 'MTGIDGEAKARTFATRAELLDKLGRKEALWHRAAIDAQERRAEFDKAAQDVMAGANSVTVGRTTYTVVVDEDTDVTTDHS' A
#
# COMPACT_ATOMS: atom_id res chain seq x y z
N MET A 1 -7.67 1.88 -17.60
CA MET A 1 -6.91 0.61 -17.56
C MET A 1 -5.44 0.96 -17.73
N THR A 2 -4.69 1.10 -16.63
CA THR A 2 -3.29 1.51 -16.67
C THR A 2 -2.44 0.24 -16.76
N GLY A 3 -1.90 -0.04 -17.94
CA GLY A 3 -1.12 -1.25 -18.24
C GLY A 3 0.14 -1.33 -17.38
N ILE A 4 0.27 -2.42 -16.63
CA ILE A 4 1.51 -2.83 -15.97
C ILE A 4 2.17 -3.88 -16.87
N ASP A 5 2.48 -3.52 -18.11
CA ASP A 5 3.26 -4.38 -19.00
C ASP A 5 4.73 -3.93 -18.92
N GLY A 6 5.36 -4.27 -17.79
CA GLY A 6 6.79 -4.13 -17.63
C GLY A 6 7.49 -5.28 -18.35
N GLU A 7 7.95 -5.07 -19.59
CA GLU A 7 8.81 -6.03 -20.29
C GLU A 7 10.00 -6.44 -19.40
N ALA A 8 10.35 -7.73 -19.43
CA ALA A 8 11.46 -8.26 -18.66
C ALA A 8 12.78 -7.59 -19.08
N LYS A 9 13.31 -6.71 -18.23
CA LYS A 9 14.60 -6.05 -18.46
C LYS A 9 15.74 -7.06 -18.22
N ALA A 10 16.37 -7.52 -19.31
CA ALA A 10 17.57 -8.34 -19.23
C ALA A 10 18.77 -7.52 -18.76
N ARG A 11 19.63 -8.13 -17.94
CA ARG A 11 20.88 -7.53 -17.45
C ARG A 11 21.99 -8.56 -17.53
N THR A 12 23.12 -8.17 -18.09
CA THR A 12 24.31 -9.04 -18.24
C THR A 12 25.29 -8.77 -17.11
N PHE A 13 25.97 -9.83 -16.65
CA PHE A 13 26.98 -9.79 -15.60
C PHE A 13 28.28 -10.35 -16.15
N ALA A 14 29.43 -9.83 -15.70
CA ALA A 14 30.73 -10.26 -16.22
C ALA A 14 31.13 -11.62 -15.65
N THR A 15 30.68 -11.93 -14.42
CA THR A 15 30.98 -13.21 -13.76
C THR A 15 29.77 -13.80 -13.04
N ARG A 16 29.83 -15.12 -12.79
CA ARG A 16 28.83 -15.82 -11.97
C ARG A 16 28.78 -15.28 -10.53
N ALA A 17 29.91 -14.88 -9.96
CA ALA A 17 29.99 -14.34 -8.61
C ALA A 17 29.19 -13.03 -8.49
N GLU A 18 29.30 -12.14 -9.48
CA GLU A 18 28.54 -10.88 -9.53
C GLU A 18 27.02 -11.13 -9.64
N LEU A 19 26.60 -12.09 -10.46
CA LEU A 19 25.19 -12.47 -10.57
C LEU A 19 24.67 -12.98 -9.22
N LEU A 20 25.41 -13.86 -8.55
CA LEU A 20 25.01 -14.43 -7.26
C LEU A 20 24.93 -13.36 -6.17
N ASP A 21 25.91 -12.46 -6.09
CA ASP A 21 25.86 -11.31 -5.16
C ASP A 21 24.66 -10.42 -5.45
N LYS A 22 24.35 -10.16 -6.73
CA LYS A 22 23.19 -9.35 -7.10
C LYS A 22 21.87 -10.00 -6.67
N LEU A 23 21.74 -11.32 -6.88
CA LEU A 23 20.55 -12.08 -6.49
C LEU A 23 20.39 -12.10 -4.97
N GLY A 24 21.46 -12.38 -4.21
CA GLY A 24 21.40 -12.38 -2.75
C GLY A 24 21.01 -11.02 -2.16
N ARG A 25 21.54 -9.92 -2.73
CA ARG A 25 21.11 -8.56 -2.32
C ARG A 25 19.63 -8.28 -2.63
N LYS A 26 19.11 -8.83 -3.74
CA LYS A 26 17.70 -8.67 -4.12
C LYS A 26 16.78 -9.48 -3.23
N GLU A 27 17.17 -10.71 -2.91
CA GLU A 27 16.47 -11.56 -1.96
C GLU A 27 16.39 -10.89 -0.58
N ALA A 28 17.50 -10.39 -0.04
CA ALA A 28 17.51 -9.68 1.24
C ALA A 28 16.60 -8.45 1.25
N LEU A 29 16.56 -7.69 0.14
CA LEU A 29 15.69 -6.54 -0.02
C LEU A 29 14.21 -6.95 -0.02
N TRP A 30 13.86 -8.00 -0.76
CA TRP A 30 12.49 -8.49 -0.82
C TRP A 30 12.03 -9.10 0.50
N HIS A 31 12.92 -9.81 1.19
CA HIS A 31 12.63 -10.33 2.53
C HIS A 31 12.31 -9.19 3.51
N ARG A 32 13.11 -8.12 3.51
CA ARG A 32 12.82 -6.93 4.31
C ARG A 32 11.50 -6.28 3.91
N ALA A 33 11.26 -6.11 2.62
CA ALA A 33 10.01 -5.54 2.13
C ALA A 33 8.78 -6.39 2.52
N ALA A 34 8.92 -7.72 2.59
CA ALA A 34 7.86 -8.62 3.04
C ALA A 34 7.56 -8.46 4.53
N ILE A 35 8.59 -8.30 5.37
CA ILE A 35 8.43 -8.00 6.80
C ILE A 35 7.70 -6.65 6.96
N ASP A 36 8.19 -5.60 6.30
CA ASP A 36 7.58 -4.27 6.36
C ASP A 36 6.12 -4.30 5.86
N ALA A 37 5.82 -5.13 4.85
CA ALA A 37 4.46 -5.31 4.34
C ALA A 37 3.56 -6.05 5.33
N GLN A 38 4.10 -7.02 6.08
CA GLN A 38 3.35 -7.73 7.10
C GLN A 38 3.01 -6.82 8.29
N GLU A 39 3.97 -6.00 8.74
CA GLU A 39 3.73 -5.01 9.80
C GLU A 39 2.66 -3.99 9.37
N ARG A 40 2.79 -3.43 8.16
CA ARG A 40 1.78 -2.53 7.61
C ARG A 40 0.42 -3.17 7.50
N ARG A 41 0.34 -4.44 7.10
CA ARG A 41 -0.94 -5.15 7.00
C ARG A 41 -1.62 -5.23 8.36
N ALA A 42 -0.88 -5.52 9.43
CA ALA A 42 -1.44 -5.54 10.78
C ALA A 42 -1.96 -4.16 11.22
N GLU A 43 -1.25 -3.08 10.86
CA GLU A 43 -1.73 -1.71 11.11
C GLU A 43 -3.03 -1.40 10.35
N PHE A 44 -3.13 -1.82 9.08
CA PHE A 44 -4.35 -1.66 8.29
C PHE A 44 -5.51 -2.48 8.86
N ASP A 45 -5.27 -3.72 9.26
CA ASP A 45 -6.30 -4.57 9.86
C ASP A 45 -6.83 -3.97 11.17
N LYS A 46 -5.94 -3.41 12.01
CA LYS A 46 -6.33 -2.67 13.21
C LYS A 46 -7.13 -1.40 12.88
N ALA A 47 -6.64 -0.60 11.95
CA ALA A 47 -7.34 0.63 11.53
C ALA A 47 -8.74 0.32 10.99
N ALA A 48 -8.90 -0.77 10.24
CA ALA A 48 -10.22 -1.22 9.78
C ALA A 48 -11.14 -1.61 10.94
N GLN A 49 -10.62 -2.29 11.96
CA GLN A 49 -11.39 -2.61 13.18
C GLN A 49 -11.81 -1.35 13.94
N ASP A 50 -10.90 -0.36 14.07
CA ASP A 50 -11.19 0.91 14.72
C ASP A 50 -12.32 1.67 13.99
N VAL A 51 -12.29 1.70 12.65
CA VAL A 51 -13.38 2.29 11.83
C VAL A 51 -14.69 1.52 12.03
N MET A 52 -14.67 0.18 11.99
CA MET A 52 -15.86 -0.64 12.25
C MET A 52 -16.43 -0.43 13.67
N ALA A 53 -15.58 -0.08 14.64
CA ALA A 53 -15.98 0.27 15.99
C ALA A 53 -16.51 1.72 16.12
N GLY A 54 -16.50 2.50 15.02
CA GLY A 54 -17.04 3.86 14.96
C GLY A 54 -16.00 4.97 14.97
N ALA A 55 -14.70 4.67 14.77
CA ALA A 55 -13.70 5.71 14.62
C ALA A 55 -13.87 6.45 13.28
N ASN A 56 -14.06 7.77 13.34
CA ASN A 56 -14.12 8.63 12.16
C ASN A 56 -12.74 8.99 11.61
N SER A 57 -11.66 8.66 12.32
CA SER A 57 -10.29 8.92 11.87
C SER A 57 -9.34 7.84 12.37
N VAL A 58 -8.51 7.31 11.48
CA VAL A 58 -7.50 6.29 11.77
C VAL A 58 -6.17 6.64 11.10
N THR A 59 -5.06 6.25 11.71
CA THR A 59 -3.72 6.53 11.16
C THR A 59 -2.99 5.22 10.92
N VAL A 60 -2.43 5.06 9.71
CA VAL A 60 -1.61 3.91 9.30
C VAL A 60 -0.27 4.43 8.80
N GLY A 61 0.83 4.00 9.43
CA GLY A 61 2.15 4.58 9.24
C GLY A 61 2.17 6.10 9.47
N ARG A 62 2.33 6.86 8.39
CA ARG A 62 2.36 8.35 8.42
C ARG A 62 1.13 8.99 7.79
N THR A 63 0.15 8.19 7.38
CA THR A 63 -1.02 8.64 6.66
C THR A 63 -2.24 8.53 7.56
N THR A 64 -2.96 9.64 7.72
CA THR A 64 -4.23 9.67 8.44
C THR A 64 -5.38 9.65 7.44
N TYR A 65 -6.34 8.77 7.70
CA TYR A 65 -7.57 8.61 6.94
C TYR A 65 -8.72 9.07 7.82
N THR A 66 -9.54 9.99 7.32
CA THR A 66 -10.66 10.57 8.05
C THR A 66 -11.92 10.44 7.21
N VAL A 67 -12.98 9.92 7.81
CA VAL A 67 -14.32 9.91 7.22
C VAL A 67 -14.89 11.31 7.38
N VAL A 68 -15.18 11.95 6.25
CA VAL A 68 -15.96 13.19 6.22
C VAL A 68 -17.42 12.76 6.07
N VAL A 69 -18.21 12.98 7.11
CA VAL A 69 -19.66 12.82 7.04
C VAL A 69 -20.20 14.18 6.61
N ASP A 70 -20.60 14.32 5.34
CA ASP A 70 -21.43 15.44 4.94
C ASP A 70 -22.82 15.24 5.57
N GLU A 71 -23.13 15.99 6.63
CA GLU A 71 -24.46 16.00 7.25
C GLU A 71 -25.51 16.78 6.44
N ASP A 72 -25.17 17.35 5.27
CA ASP A 72 -26.10 18.14 4.45
C ASP A 72 -26.01 17.77 2.96
N THR A 73 -26.54 16.61 2.58
CA THR A 73 -27.05 16.43 1.20
C THR A 73 -28.57 16.31 1.22
N ASP A 74 -29.25 17.35 1.73
CA ASP A 74 -30.66 17.57 1.43
C ASP A 74 -30.75 18.03 -0.04
N VAL A 75 -30.87 17.07 -0.96
CA VAL A 75 -31.20 17.35 -2.35
C VAL A 75 -32.71 17.59 -2.42
N THR A 76 -33.17 18.73 -1.89
CA THR A 76 -34.46 19.29 -2.29
C THR A 76 -34.29 19.95 -3.67
N THR A 77 -34.47 19.15 -4.71
CA THR A 77 -34.70 19.65 -6.07
C THR A 77 -36.07 20.34 -6.10
N ASP A 78 -36.11 21.62 -5.72
CA ASP A 78 -37.22 22.51 -6.07
C ASP A 78 -37.00 22.99 -7.51
N HIS A 79 -37.75 22.40 -8.44
CA HIS A 79 -37.94 22.95 -9.77
C HIS A 79 -39.28 23.70 -9.78
N SER A 80 -39.20 25.01 -9.59
CA SER A 80 -40.24 25.97 -9.96
C SER A 80 -40.15 26.33 -11.45
#